data_AF-A0A3D0H932-F1
#
_entry.id   AF-A0A3D0H932-F1
#
_cell.length_a   1.000
_cell.length_b   1.000
_cell.length_c   1.000
_cell.angle_alpha   90.00
_cell.angle_beta   90.00
_cell.angle_gamma   90.00
#
_symmetry.space_group_name_H-M   'P 1'
#
loop_
_entity.id
_entity.type
_entity.pdbx_description
1 polymer ?
#
loop_
_entity_poly.entity_id
_entity_poly.type
_entity_poly.pdbx_seq_one_letter_code
_entity_poly.pdbx_strand_id
1 'polypeptide(L)'
;CSYPVELINGCAHGFLADYDYQGSELIYSDPPYLMRSRSSGRRYRFDYDEQDHVELLELLKGLPCRVMVSGYPSILYDELLVGWRTVELQVMNHGGVRTEKLWFNFTVDRVHWASCAGRNFTHRQQIKRKAANWAKRYEALPRAQRLAVLAAMMAVEVQENSQP
;
A
#
# COMPACT_ATOMS: atom_id res chain seq x y z
N CYS A 1 -18.86 -0.54 -1.01
CA CYS A 1 -17.75 -0.10 -0.15
C CYS A 1 -18.30 1.03 0.71
N SER A 2 -18.21 0.99 2.04
CA SER A 2 -18.77 2.05 2.92
C SER A 2 -17.79 3.21 3.17
N TYR A 3 -16.62 3.18 2.53
CA TYR A 3 -15.64 4.25 2.61
C TYR A 3 -16.02 5.35 1.62
N PRO A 4 -15.96 6.64 2.02
CA PRO A 4 -16.15 7.73 1.09
C PRO A 4 -15.05 7.67 0.02
N VAL A 5 -15.45 7.80 -1.24
CA VAL A 5 -14.53 7.86 -2.37
C VAL A 5 -14.82 9.16 -3.11
N GLU A 6 -13.80 10.00 -3.24
CA GLU A 6 -13.81 11.17 -4.09
C GLU A 6 -13.03 10.89 -5.36
N LEU A 7 -13.60 11.23 -6.52
CA LEU A 7 -12.95 11.08 -7.81
C LEU A 7 -12.60 12.45 -8.37
N ILE A 8 -11.32 12.67 -8.62
CA ILE A 8 -10.79 13.90 -9.19
C ILE A 8 -10.24 13.60 -10.58
N ASN A 9 -10.71 14.36 -11.58
CA ASN A 9 -10.16 14.31 -12.94
C ASN A 9 -9.30 15.55 -13.18
N GLY A 10 -7.97 15.38 -13.16
CA GLY A 10 -7.03 16.50 -13.29
C GLY A 10 -5.58 16.04 -13.41
N CYS A 11 -4.66 17.00 -13.42
CA CYS A 11 -3.23 16.72 -13.40
C CYS A 11 -2.79 16.24 -12.02
N ALA A 12 -2.18 15.05 -11.96
CA ALA A 12 -1.68 14.49 -10.70
C ALA A 12 -0.62 15.38 -10.04
N HIS A 13 0.31 15.96 -10.81
CA HIS A 13 1.31 16.89 -10.28
C HIS A 13 0.68 18.10 -9.59
N GLY A 14 -0.32 18.73 -10.23
CA GLY A 14 -1.02 19.87 -9.64
C GLY A 14 -1.75 19.49 -8.36
N PHE A 15 -2.48 18.37 -8.37
CA PHE A 15 -3.14 17.88 -7.16
C PHE A 15 -2.14 17.62 -6.03
N LEU A 16 -1.04 16.93 -6.32
CA LEU A 16 -0.03 16.58 -5.33
C LEU A 16 0.69 17.82 -4.77
N ALA A 17 0.87 18.87 -5.57
CA ALA A 17 1.51 20.11 -5.14
C ALA A 17 0.61 20.96 -4.25
N ASP A 18 -0.70 20.99 -4.54
CA ASP A 18 -1.65 21.91 -3.89
C ASP A 18 -2.42 21.28 -2.72
N TYR A 19 -2.35 19.96 -2.54
CA TYR A 19 -3.08 19.26 -1.49
C TYR A 19 -2.59 19.64 -0.09
N ASP A 20 -3.53 19.89 0.83
CA ASP A 20 -3.25 20.27 2.22
C ASP A 20 -2.97 19.05 3.11
N TYR A 21 -1.75 18.55 3.04
CA TYR A 21 -1.31 17.35 3.77
C TYR A 21 -1.28 17.55 5.29
N GLN A 22 -1.86 16.60 6.03
CA GLN A 22 -1.85 16.56 7.49
C GLN A 22 -0.78 15.59 8.05
N GLY A 23 -0.09 14.85 7.18
CA GLY A 23 0.99 13.90 7.50
C GLY A 23 0.52 12.47 7.80
N SER A 24 -0.79 12.25 7.93
CA SER A 24 -1.37 10.92 8.17
C SER A 24 -1.61 10.13 6.87
N GLU A 25 -1.56 10.82 5.74
CA GLU A 25 -1.86 10.30 4.41
C GLU A 25 -0.85 9.24 3.97
N LEU A 26 -1.34 8.35 3.10
CA LEU A 26 -0.51 7.44 2.31
C LEU A 26 -0.85 7.68 0.85
N ILE A 27 0.16 8.07 0.09
CA ILE A 27 0.06 8.22 -1.36
C ILE A 27 0.54 6.94 -2.01
N TYR A 28 -0.29 6.40 -2.90
CA TYR A 28 0.10 5.35 -3.83
C TYR A 28 0.12 5.93 -5.24
N SER A 29 1.31 5.97 -5.85
CA SER A 29 1.54 6.52 -7.17
C SER A 29 1.84 5.39 -8.16
N ASP A 30 1.03 5.30 -9.22
CA ASP A 30 1.19 4.33 -10.31
C ASP A 30 1.27 5.07 -11.66
N PRO A 31 2.37 5.78 -11.94
CA PRO A 31 2.48 6.62 -13.13
C PRO A 31 2.59 5.75 -14.41
N PRO A 32 2.27 6.32 -15.59
CA PRO A 32 2.56 5.66 -16.87
C PRO A 32 4.02 5.17 -16.92
N TYR A 33 4.24 3.85 -17.00
CA TYR A 33 5.59 3.30 -16.93
C TYR A 33 6.49 3.72 -18.10
N LEU A 34 7.77 3.99 -17.81
CA LEU A 34 8.82 4.30 -18.77
C LEU A 34 8.74 3.42 -20.03
N MET A 35 8.72 4.07 -21.20
CA MET A 35 8.53 3.43 -22.50
C MET A 35 9.57 2.36 -22.82
N ARG A 36 10.80 2.50 -22.31
CA ARG A 36 11.94 1.63 -22.63
C ARG A 36 11.78 0.18 -22.15
N SER A 37 10.85 -0.08 -21.23
CA SER A 37 10.57 -1.42 -20.70
C SER A 37 9.30 -2.07 -21.27
N ARG A 38 8.63 -1.45 -22.25
CA ARG A 38 7.31 -1.89 -22.74
C ARG A 38 7.41 -2.62 -24.08
N SER A 39 6.81 -3.82 -24.15
CA SER A 39 6.75 -4.63 -25.38
C SER A 39 5.65 -4.21 -26.37
N SER A 40 4.81 -3.21 -26.05
CA SER A 40 3.74 -2.72 -26.93
C SER A 40 3.58 -1.20 -26.82
N GLY A 41 3.25 -0.55 -27.95
CA GLY A 41 3.22 0.91 -28.13
C GLY A 41 2.23 1.70 -27.26
N ARG A 42 2.13 3.02 -27.53
CA ARG A 42 1.39 4.03 -26.74
C ARG A 42 -0.01 3.54 -26.33
N ARG A 43 -0.19 3.36 -25.01
CA ARG A 43 -1.46 2.89 -24.40
C ARG A 43 -2.20 4.00 -23.63
N TYR A 44 -1.52 5.12 -23.35
CA TYR A 44 -2.07 6.30 -22.70
C TYR A 44 -2.17 7.47 -23.68
N ARG A 45 -3.20 8.31 -23.51
CA ARG A 45 -3.43 9.51 -24.35
C ARG A 45 -2.43 10.63 -24.03
N PHE A 46 -1.95 10.67 -22.80
CA PHE A 46 -0.89 11.53 -22.30
C PHE A 46 0.12 10.61 -21.61
N ASP A 47 1.32 10.54 -22.16
CA ASP A 47 2.36 9.61 -21.74
C ASP A 47 3.49 10.40 -21.09
N TYR A 48 4.16 9.81 -20.12
CA TYR A 48 5.29 10.46 -19.46
C TYR A 48 6.53 10.32 -20.33
N ASP A 49 7.25 11.43 -20.52
CA ASP A 49 8.65 11.36 -20.89
C ASP A 49 9.53 11.19 -19.64
N GLU A 50 10.84 11.04 -19.86
CA GLU A 50 11.78 10.85 -18.75
C GLU A 50 11.81 12.05 -17.80
N GLN A 51 11.57 13.26 -18.31
CA GLN A 51 11.56 14.48 -17.52
C GLN A 51 10.30 14.56 -16.63
N ASP A 52 9.14 14.16 -17.15
CA ASP A 52 7.90 14.03 -16.37
C ASP A 52 8.09 13.04 -15.20
N HIS A 53 8.83 11.96 -15.42
CA HIS A 53 9.19 11.02 -14.35
C HIS A 53 10.08 11.66 -13.29
N VAL A 54 11.11 12.42 -13.70
CA VAL A 54 12.00 13.13 -12.77
C VAL A 54 11.20 14.11 -11.92
N GLU A 55 10.34 14.92 -12.55
CA GLU A 55 9.50 15.91 -11.86
C GLU A 55 8.54 15.26 -10.87
N LEU A 56 7.90 14.16 -11.25
CA LEU A 56 7.04 13.40 -10.34
C LEU A 56 7.83 12.89 -9.12
N LEU A 57 9.00 12.29 -9.34
CA LEU A 57 9.77 11.68 -8.26
C LEU A 57 10.32 12.72 -7.29
N GLU A 58 10.79 13.87 -7.78
CA GLU A 58 11.20 14.99 -6.93
C GLU A 58 10.02 15.58 -6.14
N LEU A 59 8.85 15.73 -6.77
CA LEU A 59 7.64 16.16 -6.07
C LEU A 59 7.29 15.19 -4.94
N LEU A 60 7.23 13.89 -5.23
CA LEU A 60 6.89 12.84 -4.26
C LEU A 60 7.87 12.77 -3.07
N LYS A 61 9.17 13.06 -3.29
CA LYS A 61 10.18 13.14 -2.23
C LYS A 61 9.94 14.30 -1.27
N GLY A 62 9.38 15.40 -1.77
CA GLY A 62 9.11 16.60 -0.98
C GLY A 62 7.83 16.54 -0.14
N LEU A 63 6.96 15.55 -0.37
CA LEU A 63 5.67 15.49 0.30
C LEU A 63 5.82 15.13 1.79
N PRO A 64 5.09 15.80 2.70
CA PRO A 64 5.22 15.60 4.15
C PRO A 64 4.42 14.38 4.65
N CYS A 65 4.35 13.30 3.87
CA CYS A 65 3.54 12.12 4.18
C CYS A 65 4.20 10.82 3.70
N ARG A 66 3.52 9.70 3.93
CA ARG A 66 3.97 8.40 3.44
C ARG A 66 3.69 8.27 1.96
N VAL A 67 4.66 7.76 1.21
CA VAL A 67 4.57 7.61 -0.23
C VAL A 67 5.06 6.23 -0.63
N MET A 68 4.35 5.64 -1.59
CA MET A 68 4.69 4.41 -2.28
C MET A 68 4.49 4.60 -3.78
N VAL A 69 5.47 4.17 -4.57
CA VAL A 69 5.46 4.28 -6.03
C VAL A 69 5.66 2.90 -6.64
N SER A 70 4.84 2.53 -7.63
CA SER A 70 5.00 1.30 -8.43
C SER A 70 5.64 1.57 -9.79
N GLY A 71 6.37 0.58 -10.29
CA GLY A 71 6.99 0.62 -11.61
C GLY A 71 7.69 -0.68 -12.00
N TYR A 72 8.32 -0.69 -13.17
CA TYR A 72 9.31 -1.70 -13.51
C TYR A 72 10.67 -1.33 -12.90
N PRO A 73 11.54 -2.31 -12.57
CA PRO A 73 12.92 -2.02 -12.17
C PRO A 73 13.56 -0.99 -13.12
N SER A 74 14.04 0.12 -12.55
CA SER A 74 14.49 1.28 -13.30
C SER A 74 15.66 1.95 -12.58
N ILE A 75 16.78 2.09 -13.28
CA ILE A 75 17.99 2.75 -12.76
C ILE A 75 17.68 4.20 -12.37
N LEU A 76 16.91 4.92 -13.20
CA LEU A 76 16.48 6.30 -12.93
C LEU A 76 15.75 6.41 -11.58
N TYR A 77 14.84 5.46 -11.30
CA TYR A 77 14.09 5.47 -10.05
C TYR A 77 15.01 5.12 -8.87
N ASP A 78 15.88 4.13 -9.04
CA ASP A 78 16.84 3.72 -8.00
C ASP A 78 17.82 4.84 -7.64
N GLU A 79 18.23 5.67 -8.61
CA GLU A 79 19.11 6.83 -8.41
C GLU A 79 18.40 8.03 -7.78
N LEU A 80 17.13 8.29 -8.13
CA LEU A 80 16.38 9.43 -7.60
C LEU A 80 15.78 9.15 -6.21
N LEU A 81 15.37 7.90 -5.95
CA LEU A 81 14.74 7.46 -4.70
C LEU A 81 15.75 6.82 -3.73
N VAL A 82 17.00 7.30 -3.73
CA VAL A 82 18.03 6.84 -2.79
C VAL A 82 17.54 7.01 -1.34
N GLY A 83 17.71 5.96 -0.55
CA GLY A 83 17.26 5.90 0.85
C GLY A 83 15.81 5.41 1.02
N TRP A 84 15.04 5.29 -0.06
CA TRP A 84 13.73 4.63 -0.02
C TRP A 84 13.92 3.12 0.07
N ARG A 85 12.95 2.44 0.69
CA ARG A 85 12.91 0.98 0.75
C ARG A 85 12.29 0.44 -0.53
N THR A 86 12.68 -0.77 -0.92
CA THR A 86 12.19 -1.39 -2.15
C THR A 86 11.72 -2.82 -1.95
N VAL A 87 10.70 -3.24 -2.70
CA VAL A 87 10.25 -4.63 -2.79
C VAL A 87 10.01 -4.99 -4.26
N GLU A 88 10.49 -6.16 -4.68
CA GLU A 88 10.21 -6.70 -6.00
C GLU A 88 9.12 -7.77 -5.95
N LEU A 89 8.22 -7.74 -6.92
CA LEU A 89 7.06 -8.61 -7.04
C LEU A 89 7.09 -9.31 -8.41
N GLN A 90 6.92 -10.63 -8.40
CA GLN A 90 6.75 -11.42 -9.60
C GLN A 90 5.26 -11.51 -9.92
N VAL A 91 4.82 -10.84 -10.99
CA VAL A 91 3.41 -10.80 -11.41
C VAL A 91 3.23 -11.65 -12.66
N MET A 92 2.31 -12.61 -12.60
CA MET A 92 1.92 -13.41 -13.76
C MET A 92 0.85 -12.64 -14.55
N ASN A 93 1.19 -12.19 -15.75
CA ASN A 93 0.24 -11.58 -16.68
C ASN A 93 -0.02 -12.51 -17.88
N HIS A 94 -1.05 -12.21 -18.68
CA HIS A 94 -1.40 -12.98 -19.90
C HIS A 94 -0.24 -13.08 -20.91
N GLY A 95 0.77 -12.20 -20.82
CA GLY A 95 1.98 -12.19 -21.64
C GLY A 95 3.24 -12.71 -20.94
N GLY A 96 3.12 -13.47 -19.86
CA GLY A 96 4.24 -14.05 -19.11
C GLY A 96 4.53 -13.37 -17.76
N VAL A 97 5.59 -13.85 -17.10
CA VAL A 97 6.05 -13.32 -15.81
C VAL A 97 6.69 -11.95 -16.01
N ARG A 98 6.24 -10.96 -15.23
CA ARG A 98 6.80 -9.61 -15.20
C ARG A 98 7.26 -9.29 -13.78
N THR A 99 8.46 -8.72 -13.67
CA THR A 99 8.97 -8.21 -12.39
C THR A 99 8.54 -6.77 -12.23
N GLU A 100 7.71 -6.50 -11.23
CA GLU A 100 7.39 -5.14 -10.78
C GLU A 100 8.21 -4.81 -9.54
N LYS A 101 8.48 -3.53 -9.32
CA LYS A 101 9.22 -3.01 -8.18
C LYS A 101 8.41 -1.89 -7.53
N LEU A 102 8.39 -1.89 -6.21
CA LEU A 102 7.81 -0.86 -5.38
C LEU A 102 8.93 -0.10 -4.66
N TRP A 103 8.81 1.22 -4.58
CA TRP A 103 9.64 2.09 -3.76
C TRP A 103 8.77 2.79 -2.73
N PHE A 104 9.19 2.87 -1.47
CA PHE A 104 8.43 3.53 -0.42
C PHE A 104 9.30 4.15 0.67
N ASN A 105 8.85 5.28 1.23
CA ASN A 105 9.63 6.11 2.18
C ASN A 105 9.39 5.78 3.67
N PHE A 106 8.60 4.75 3.97
CA PHE A 106 8.19 4.41 5.35
C PHE A 106 8.59 3.00 5.75
N THR A 107 8.51 2.68 7.04
CA THR A 107 8.66 1.32 7.55
C THR A 107 7.34 0.58 7.41
N VAL A 108 7.37 -0.64 6.86
CA VAL A 108 6.21 -1.54 6.92
C VAL A 108 6.28 -2.23 8.28
N ASP A 109 5.91 -1.50 9.32
CA ASP A 109 5.99 -1.92 10.71
C ASP A 109 4.78 -2.78 11.12
N ARG A 110 3.60 -2.60 10.50
CA ARG A 110 2.43 -3.42 10.82
C ARG A 110 1.55 -3.71 9.60
N VAL A 111 1.03 -4.94 9.55
CA VAL A 111 -0.12 -5.27 8.71
C VAL A 111 -1.35 -4.60 9.35
N HIS A 112 -1.60 -3.34 9.00
CA HIS A 112 -2.67 -2.52 9.60
C HIS A 112 -4.08 -3.07 9.36
N TRP A 113 -4.25 -3.99 8.40
CA TRP A 113 -5.54 -4.60 8.12
C TRP A 113 -5.53 -6.09 8.45
N ALA A 114 -6.40 -6.52 9.36
CA ALA A 114 -6.59 -7.94 9.68
C ALA A 114 -6.93 -8.83 8.46
N SER A 115 -7.39 -8.23 7.35
CA SER A 115 -7.67 -8.91 6.07
C SER A 115 -6.41 -9.21 5.26
N CYS A 116 -5.34 -8.43 5.49
CA CYS A 116 -4.03 -8.63 4.88
C CYS A 116 -3.13 -9.53 5.75
N ALA A 117 -3.59 -9.91 6.95
CA ALA A 117 -2.87 -10.84 7.81
C ALA A 117 -2.74 -12.20 7.10
N GLY A 118 -1.52 -12.53 6.70
CA GLY A 118 -1.17 -13.80 6.07
C GLY A 118 -0.19 -13.68 4.91
N ARG A 119 0.87 -14.49 4.97
CA ARG A 119 1.97 -14.61 3.99
C ARG A 119 1.55 -14.83 2.52
N ASN A 120 0.39 -15.42 2.25
CA ASN A 120 -0.11 -15.70 0.90
C ASN A 120 -1.65 -15.81 0.89
N PHE A 121 -2.25 -16.01 -0.28
CA PHE A 121 -3.71 -16.08 -0.44
C PHE A 121 -4.35 -17.14 0.47
N THR A 122 -3.82 -18.37 0.48
CA THR A 122 -4.34 -19.47 1.30
C THR A 122 -4.26 -19.16 2.79
N HIS A 123 -3.13 -18.61 3.24
CA HIS A 123 -2.94 -18.21 4.63
C HIS A 123 -3.91 -17.09 5.04
N ARG A 124 -4.12 -16.08 4.18
CA ARG A 124 -5.14 -15.03 4.41
C ARG A 124 -6.54 -15.62 4.51
N GLN A 125 -6.90 -16.59 3.66
CA GLN A 125 -8.20 -17.27 3.74
C GLN A 125 -8.36 -18.06 5.05
N GLN A 126 -7.31 -18.75 5.52
CA GLN A 126 -7.33 -19.46 6.80
C GLN A 126 -7.51 -18.50 7.97
N ILE A 127 -6.76 -17.39 8.01
CA ILE A 127 -6.88 -16.35 9.04
C ILE A 127 -8.28 -15.75 9.03
N LYS A 128 -8.82 -15.42 7.85
CA LYS A 128 -10.21 -14.92 7.70
C LYS A 128 -11.24 -15.89 8.26
N ARG A 129 -11.13 -17.19 7.95
CA ARG A 129 -12.04 -18.24 8.47
C ARG A 129 -11.91 -18.38 9.98
N LYS A 130 -10.69 -18.35 10.52
CA LYS A 130 -10.43 -18.39 11.96
C LYS A 130 -11.09 -17.20 12.66
N ALA A 131 -10.90 -15.99 12.15
CA ALA A 131 -11.51 -14.77 12.69
C ALA A 131 -13.05 -14.86 12.66
N ALA A 132 -13.65 -15.28 11.55
CA ALA A 132 -15.11 -15.45 11.44
C ALA A 132 -15.67 -16.48 12.43
N ASN A 133 -14.96 -17.59 12.64
CA ASN A 133 -15.37 -18.60 13.62
C ASN A 133 -15.26 -18.09 15.07
N TRP A 134 -14.22 -17.33 15.38
CA TRP A 134 -14.07 -16.67 16.69
C TRP A 134 -15.17 -15.63 16.92
N ALA A 135 -15.53 -14.83 15.90
CA ALA A 135 -16.63 -13.88 15.99
C ALA A 135 -17.97 -14.57 16.30
N LYS A 136 -18.30 -15.65 15.60
CA LYS A 136 -19.51 -16.45 15.88
C LYS A 136 -19.52 -17.01 17.30
N ARG A 137 -18.38 -17.54 17.77
CA ARG A 137 -18.24 -18.06 19.13
C ARG A 137 -18.43 -16.96 20.17
N TYR A 138 -17.80 -15.80 19.95
CA TYR A 138 -17.90 -14.65 20.84
C TYR A 138 -19.34 -14.11 20.88
N GLU A 139 -20.00 -13.99 19.73
CA GLU A 139 -21.39 -13.53 19.64
C GLU A 139 -22.35 -14.41 20.45
N ALA A 140 -22.14 -15.74 20.42
CA ALA A 140 -22.95 -16.72 21.14
C ALA A 140 -22.77 -16.69 22.67
N LEU A 141 -21.76 -16.00 23.20
CA LEU A 141 -21.54 -15.91 24.64
C LEU A 141 -22.53 -14.92 25.31
N PRO A 142 -22.93 -15.17 26.57
CA PRO A 142 -23.62 -14.17 27.40
C PRO A 142 -22.81 -12.88 27.50
N ARG A 143 -23.52 -11.74 27.62
CA ARG A 143 -22.89 -10.39 27.62
C ARG A 143 -21.76 -10.24 28.65
N ALA A 144 -21.93 -10.75 29.86
CA ALA A 144 -20.91 -10.67 30.91
C ALA A 144 -19.62 -11.43 30.52
N GLN A 145 -19.77 -12.60 29.88
CA GLN A 145 -18.63 -13.39 29.41
C GLN A 145 -17.94 -12.71 28.21
N ARG A 146 -18.72 -12.08 27.31
CA ARG A 146 -18.15 -11.25 26.22
C ARG A 146 -17.26 -10.12 26.76
N LEU A 147 -17.75 -9.38 27.76
CA LEU A 147 -16.99 -8.30 28.40
C LEU A 147 -15.70 -8.82 29.05
N ALA A 148 -15.74 -9.96 29.74
CA ALA A 148 -14.56 -10.57 30.33
C ALA A 148 -13.53 -11.00 29.27
N VAL A 149 -13.97 -11.62 28.17
CA VAL A 149 -13.10 -12.01 27.06
C VAL A 149 -12.49 -10.79 26.37
N LEU A 150 -13.27 -9.72 26.16
CA LEU A 150 -12.76 -8.47 25.59
C LEU A 150 -11.68 -7.84 26.47
N ALA A 151 -11.92 -7.75 27.78
CA ALA A 151 -10.94 -7.23 28.73
C ALA A 151 -9.63 -8.04 28.71
N ALA A 152 -9.73 -9.36 28.64
CA ALA A 152 -8.57 -10.24 28.51
C ALA A 152 -7.81 -10.03 27.17
N MET A 153 -8.53 -9.90 26.04
CA MET A 153 -7.91 -9.59 24.74
C MET A 153 -7.19 -8.24 24.77
N MET A 154 -7.83 -7.20 25.33
CA MET A 154 -7.20 -5.88 25.47
C MET A 154 -5.93 -5.93 26.33
N ALA A 155 -5.89 -6.74 27.39
CA ALA A 155 -4.70 -6.89 28.23
C ALA A 155 -3.52 -7.51 27.46
N VAL A 156 -3.77 -8.45 26.55
CA VAL A 156 -2.73 -9.04 25.67
C VAL A 156 -2.13 -7.98 24.74
N GLU A 157 -2.98 -7.19 24.09
CA GLU A 157 -2.54 -6.15 23.16
C GLU A 157 -1.75 -5.02 23.86
N VAL A 158 -2.11 -4.68 25.10
CA VAL A 158 -1.37 -3.70 25.91
C VAL A 158 0.03 -4.21 26.27
N GLN A 159 0.18 -5.50 26.56
CA GLN A 159 1.47 -6.11 26.86
C GLN A 159 2.38 -6.16 25.63
N GLU A 160 1.87 -6.51 24.45
CA GLU A 160 2.64 -6.51 23.20
C GLU A 160 3.10 -5.10 22.80
N ASN A 161 2.27 -4.08 22.99
CA ASN A 161 2.65 -2.68 22.69
C ASN A 161 3.63 -2.06 23.71
N SER A 162 3.90 -2.74 24.82
CA SER A 162 4.84 -2.29 25.87
C SER A 162 6.22 -2.94 25.75
N GLN A 163 6.44 -3.84 24.78
CA GLN A 163 7.75 -4.40 24.49
C GLN A 163 8.50 -3.48 23.50
N PRO A 164 9.75 -3.09 23.80
CA PRO A 164 10.54 -2.19 22.96
C PRO A 164 10.92 -2.80 21.60
#